data_AF-A0A4Q9FLV4-F1
#
_entry.id   AF-A0A4Q9FLV4-F1
#
_cell.length_a   1.000
_cell.length_b   1.000
_cell.length_c   1.000
_cell.angle_alpha   90.00
_cell.angle_beta   90.00
_cell.angle_gamma   90.00
#
_symmetry.space_group_name_H-M   'P 1'
#
loop_
_entity.id
_entity.type
_entity.pdbx_description
1 polymer ?
#
loop_
_entity_poly.entity_id
_entity_poly.type
_entity_poly.pdbx_seq_one_letter_code
_entity_poly.pdbx_strand_id
1 'polypeptide(L)'
;MKNSAQLVIKIIGYKLCMLIMLFAVIGCKEGTSKDKTTKTETENVVKFKDIFWNVKAIQPNGKSLDIKIFDNAGNGFDVKAVQNSEQDQLLDVKAFMEGERLPVKILVSKKQFSPVVAISQKGNTYKLKAVTPEGEQHQIIGVRRFGNVVIMKAVTQKGKFYAVKALSPSGKSNDIKGIKINPQDKEMSLRGSQIYAHVKAMHPAPNEDNFVMPKRNITKPPYKPNFKRIIWNIKAVTPDGKNLDIKAFDAEGNMLDVKATQDSKQHSLMNIRAFEGEAELAVKIMDTEDEHAPVKAIGADGTIYDVKAITEDNATLEIKGISREGNIVNVKAVTENGDLYAVKAFSPDGKLNAVKGIKIFERKIEMRVKGNPVYAHLKAISQ
;
A
#
# COMPACT_ATOMS: atom_id res chain seq x y z
N MET A 1 9.19 -47.45 66.95
CA MET A 1 8.22 -47.30 65.84
C MET A 1 7.58 -45.92 66.01
N LYS A 2 8.18 -44.84 65.50
CA LYS A 2 8.12 -44.29 64.13
C LYS A 2 6.69 -43.97 63.66
N ASN A 3 6.46 -42.68 63.48
CA ASN A 3 5.72 -42.02 62.40
C ASN A 3 4.31 -42.53 62.07
N SER A 4 3.27 -41.85 62.57
CA SER A 4 2.01 -41.72 61.81
C SER A 4 1.05 -40.61 62.28
N ALA A 5 1.27 -39.93 63.41
CA ALA A 5 0.27 -38.99 63.94
C ALA A 5 0.41 -37.53 63.45
N GLN A 6 1.58 -37.11 62.95
CA GLN A 6 1.82 -35.72 62.55
C GLN A 6 1.45 -35.38 61.09
N LEU A 7 1.09 -36.36 60.25
CA LEU A 7 0.76 -36.11 58.84
C LEU A 7 -0.74 -35.86 58.58
N VAL A 8 -1.64 -36.23 59.50
CA VAL A 8 -3.10 -36.11 59.29
C VAL A 8 -3.64 -34.74 59.72
N ILE A 9 -2.98 -34.06 60.66
CA ILE A 9 -3.47 -32.78 61.21
C ILE A 9 -3.16 -31.59 60.26
N LYS A 10 -2.13 -31.68 59.42
CA LYS A 10 -1.78 -30.61 58.46
C LYS A 10 -2.66 -30.56 57.20
N ILE A 11 -3.36 -31.65 56.86
CA ILE A 11 -4.17 -31.72 55.63
C ILE A 11 -5.62 -31.22 55.89
N ILE A 12 -6.09 -31.27 57.13
CA ILE A 12 -7.45 -30.82 57.51
C ILE A 12 -7.51 -29.29 57.69
N GLY A 13 -6.44 -28.67 58.20
CA GLY A 13 -6.38 -27.21 58.36
C GLY A 13 -6.38 -26.41 57.04
N TYR A 14 -5.83 -26.98 55.97
CA TYR A 14 -5.72 -26.29 54.67
C TYR A 14 -7.04 -26.27 53.88
N LYS A 15 -7.91 -27.26 54.08
CA LYS A 15 -9.23 -27.31 53.42
C LYS A 15 -10.31 -26.48 54.15
N LEU A 16 -10.15 -26.22 55.45
CA LEU A 16 -11.05 -25.35 56.20
C LEU A 16 -10.75 -23.86 55.96
N CYS A 17 -9.48 -23.49 55.72
CA CYS A 17 -9.10 -22.12 55.35
C CYS A 17 -9.54 -21.71 53.93
N MET A 18 -9.64 -22.66 52.99
CA MET A 18 -10.10 -22.41 51.61
C MET A 18 -11.63 -22.33 51.46
N LEU A 19 -12.41 -22.71 52.48
CA LEU A 19 -13.88 -22.64 52.45
C LEU A 19 -14.43 -21.37 53.12
N ILE A 20 -13.66 -20.74 54.02
CA ILE A 20 -14.04 -19.50 54.73
C ILE A 20 -13.70 -18.25 53.91
N MET A 21 -12.78 -18.34 52.95
CA MET A 21 -12.49 -17.26 51.99
C MET A 21 -13.46 -17.21 50.80
N LEU A 22 -14.55 -18.00 50.83
CA LEU A 22 -15.60 -18.01 49.80
C LEU A 22 -16.92 -17.34 50.24
N PHE A 23 -17.01 -16.79 51.45
CA PHE A 23 -18.27 -16.28 52.00
C PHE A 23 -18.23 -14.93 52.73
N ALA A 24 -17.23 -14.08 52.48
CA ALA A 24 -17.16 -12.77 53.13
C ALA A 24 -16.71 -11.65 52.19
N VAL A 25 -17.53 -11.31 51.18
CA VAL A 25 -17.91 -9.90 50.88
C VAL A 25 -19.24 -9.91 50.10
N ILE A 26 -20.37 -9.98 50.80
CA ILE A 26 -21.66 -9.47 50.31
C ILE A 26 -22.16 -8.45 51.33
N GLY A 27 -22.29 -7.20 50.90
CA GLY A 27 -23.31 -6.27 51.41
C GLY A 27 -22.83 -4.97 52.06
N CYS A 28 -22.77 -3.90 51.25
CA CYS A 28 -23.38 -2.56 51.46
C CYS A 28 -22.97 -1.65 50.28
N LYS A 29 -23.86 -1.41 49.29
CA LYS A 29 -24.70 -0.19 49.10
C LYS A 29 -23.88 1.11 49.19
N GLU A 30 -23.75 1.95 48.17
CA GLU A 30 -24.77 2.63 47.32
C GLU A 30 -24.10 3.29 46.09
N GLY A 31 -24.86 3.53 45.01
CA GLY A 31 -24.49 4.52 43.99
C GLY A 31 -24.59 4.05 42.53
N THR A 32 -25.74 4.33 41.91
CA THR A 32 -26.08 4.24 40.48
C THR A 32 -24.98 4.54 39.46
N SER A 33 -24.80 3.67 38.46
CA SER A 33 -24.70 4.08 37.05
C SER A 33 -24.95 2.88 36.12
N LYS A 34 -25.57 3.18 34.98
CA LYS A 34 -26.20 2.25 34.03
C LYS A 34 -25.21 1.21 33.48
N ASP A 35 -25.53 -0.05 33.73
CA ASP A 35 -25.02 -1.18 32.97
C ASP A 35 -25.59 -1.11 31.54
N LYS A 36 -24.83 -0.50 30.62
CA LYS A 36 -24.99 -0.76 29.19
C LYS A 36 -23.99 -1.85 28.86
N THR A 37 -24.44 -3.09 29.02
CA THR A 37 -23.91 -4.25 28.32
C THR A 37 -24.12 -4.03 26.82
N THR A 38 -23.26 -3.23 26.19
CA THR A 38 -23.14 -3.20 24.74
C THR A 38 -22.49 -4.51 24.36
N LYS A 39 -23.33 -5.51 24.08
CA LYS A 39 -22.94 -6.64 23.24
C LYS A 39 -22.20 -6.04 22.06
N THR A 40 -20.93 -6.41 21.91
CA THR A 40 -20.19 -6.16 20.70
C THR A 40 -20.97 -6.82 19.58
N GLU A 41 -21.79 -6.02 18.89
CA GLU A 41 -22.28 -6.37 17.58
C GLU A 41 -21.01 -6.59 16.76
N THR A 42 -20.70 -7.86 16.52
CA THR A 42 -19.80 -8.29 15.46
C THR A 42 -20.10 -7.39 14.27
N GLU A 43 -19.18 -6.47 13.97
CA GLU A 43 -19.28 -5.60 12.82
C GLU A 43 -19.61 -6.48 11.62
N ASN A 44 -20.85 -6.38 11.13
CA ASN A 44 -21.19 -6.87 9.81
C ASN A 44 -20.36 -6.01 8.87
N VAL A 45 -19.12 -6.45 8.56
CA VAL A 45 -18.31 -5.87 7.50
C VAL A 45 -19.16 -5.98 6.25
N VAL A 46 -19.79 -4.88 5.86
CA VAL A 46 -20.55 -4.78 4.62
C VAL A 46 -19.56 -5.12 3.51
N LYS A 47 -19.65 -6.34 2.98
CA LYS A 47 -18.76 -6.80 1.92
C LYS A 47 -19.04 -5.95 0.70
N PHE A 48 -18.16 -5.02 0.41
CA PHE A 48 -18.21 -4.22 -0.81
C PHE A 48 -18.20 -5.15 -2.01
N LYS A 49 -19.21 -5.04 -2.88
CA LYS A 49 -19.30 -5.85 -4.09
C LYS A 49 -18.27 -5.36 -5.10
N ASP A 50 -17.40 -6.26 -5.56
CA ASP A 50 -16.39 -5.91 -6.56
C ASP A 50 -17.00 -5.21 -7.79
N ILE A 51 -16.41 -4.06 -8.14
CA ILE A 51 -16.66 -3.36 -9.40
C ILE A 51 -15.47 -3.63 -10.32
N PHE A 52 -15.75 -4.17 -11.51
CA PHE A 52 -14.71 -4.51 -12.47
C PHE A 52 -14.56 -3.43 -13.54
N TRP A 53 -13.35 -2.91 -13.66
CA TRP A 53 -12.98 -1.91 -14.65
C TRP A 53 -12.31 -2.61 -15.84
N ASN A 54 -12.76 -2.31 -17.06
CA ASN A 54 -12.22 -2.91 -18.27
C ASN A 54 -10.81 -2.37 -18.55
N VAL A 55 -9.82 -3.26 -18.65
CA VAL A 55 -8.45 -2.88 -19.02
C VAL A 55 -8.32 -2.90 -20.54
N LYS A 56 -8.01 -1.74 -21.11
CA LYS A 56 -7.96 -1.55 -22.56
C LYS A 56 -6.70 -0.81 -23.00
N ALA A 57 -6.27 -1.08 -24.23
CA ALA A 57 -5.29 -0.23 -24.91
C ALA A 57 -6.04 0.87 -25.68
N ILE A 58 -5.63 2.13 -25.52
CA ILE A 58 -6.28 3.30 -26.12
C ILE A 58 -5.43 3.82 -27.28
N GLN A 59 -6.00 3.76 -28.48
CA GLN A 59 -5.40 4.26 -29.71
C GLN A 59 -5.46 5.80 -29.76
N PRO A 60 -4.59 6.47 -30.55
CA PRO A 60 -4.57 7.93 -30.65
C PRO A 60 -5.90 8.56 -31.12
N ASN A 61 -6.72 7.82 -31.88
CA ASN A 61 -8.03 8.24 -32.34
C ASN A 61 -9.16 7.98 -31.32
N GLY A 62 -8.83 7.58 -30.09
CA GLY A 62 -9.79 7.28 -29.02
C GLY A 62 -10.40 5.88 -29.06
N LYS A 63 -10.20 5.11 -30.14
CA LYS A 63 -10.64 3.70 -30.20
C LYS A 63 -9.89 2.86 -29.17
N SER A 64 -10.55 1.85 -28.64
CA SER A 64 -9.99 0.99 -27.60
C SER A 64 -9.90 -0.47 -28.06
N LEU A 65 -8.83 -1.15 -27.66
CA LEU A 65 -8.58 -2.56 -27.91
C LEU A 65 -8.65 -3.34 -26.60
N ASP A 66 -9.25 -4.52 -26.63
CA ASP A 66 -9.33 -5.38 -25.45
C ASP A 66 -7.95 -5.93 -25.09
N ILE A 67 -7.65 -5.97 -23.78
CA ILE A 67 -6.45 -6.62 -23.28
C ILE A 67 -6.83 -7.95 -22.65
N LYS A 68 -6.25 -9.01 -23.19
CA LYS A 68 -6.49 -10.39 -22.77
C LYS A 68 -5.18 -11.12 -22.49
N ILE A 69 -5.29 -12.22 -21.76
CA ILE A 69 -4.27 -13.28 -21.76
C ILE A 69 -4.81 -14.46 -22.56
N PHE A 70 -3.92 -15.33 -23.02
CA PHE A 70 -4.28 -16.51 -23.79
C PHE A 70 -3.65 -17.75 -23.16
N ASP A 71 -4.40 -18.85 -23.08
CA ASP A 71 -3.87 -20.16 -22.73
C ASP A 71 -3.15 -20.80 -23.94
N ASN A 72 -2.69 -22.04 -23.77
CA ASN A 72 -2.02 -22.79 -24.84
C ASN A 72 -2.96 -23.25 -25.96
N ALA A 73 -4.27 -23.31 -25.70
CA ALA A 73 -5.29 -23.64 -26.71
C ALA A 73 -5.75 -22.41 -27.51
N GLY A 74 -5.31 -21.20 -27.12
CA GLY A 74 -5.69 -19.94 -27.75
C GLY A 74 -6.97 -19.32 -27.19
N ASN A 75 -7.52 -19.85 -26.09
CA ASN A 75 -8.68 -19.24 -25.45
C ASN A 75 -8.28 -17.93 -24.77
N GLY A 76 -9.04 -16.87 -25.02
CA GLY A 76 -8.79 -15.54 -24.48
C GLY A 76 -9.50 -15.30 -23.15
N PHE A 77 -8.77 -14.78 -22.17
CA PHE A 77 -9.28 -14.48 -20.83
C PHE A 77 -9.12 -13.00 -20.50
N ASP A 78 -10.11 -12.46 -19.80
CA ASP A 78 -10.19 -11.04 -19.50
C ASP A 78 -9.16 -10.60 -18.46
N VAL A 79 -8.66 -9.38 -18.65
CA VAL A 79 -7.90 -8.64 -17.64
C VAL A 79 -8.75 -7.46 -17.17
N LYS A 80 -8.96 -7.34 -15.86
CA LYS A 80 -9.74 -6.26 -15.26
C LYS A 80 -9.01 -5.65 -14.08
N ALA A 81 -9.26 -4.36 -13.83
CA ALA A 81 -8.93 -3.77 -12.55
C ALA A 81 -10.10 -3.98 -11.58
N VAL A 82 -9.79 -4.31 -10.33
CA VAL A 82 -10.76 -4.71 -9.31
C VAL A 82 -10.85 -3.62 -8.26
N GLN A 83 -12.00 -2.97 -8.20
CA GLN A 83 -12.38 -2.06 -7.13
C GLN A 83 -13.19 -2.84 -6.10
N ASN A 84 -12.64 -2.98 -4.89
CA ASN A 84 -13.21 -3.76 -3.79
C ASN A 84 -13.51 -2.89 -2.55
N SER A 85 -13.67 -1.59 -2.78
CA SER A 85 -13.99 -0.57 -1.78
C SER A 85 -14.51 0.69 -2.48
N GLU A 86 -14.99 1.66 -1.72
CA GLU A 86 -15.44 2.95 -2.25
C GLU A 86 -14.32 3.75 -2.96
N GLN A 87 -13.05 3.61 -2.55
CA GLN A 87 -11.93 4.25 -3.26
C GLN A 87 -11.60 3.59 -4.60
N ASP A 88 -11.17 4.42 -5.55
CA ASP A 88 -10.68 4.04 -6.88
C ASP A 88 -9.24 4.51 -7.17
N GLN A 89 -8.53 5.03 -6.17
CA GLN A 89 -7.18 5.60 -6.31
C GLN A 89 -6.11 4.55 -6.65
N LEU A 90 -6.27 3.31 -6.13
CA LEU A 90 -5.31 2.23 -6.37
C LEU A 90 -5.97 0.86 -6.45
N LEU A 91 -6.15 0.36 -7.67
CA LEU A 91 -6.86 -0.89 -7.93
C LEU A 91 -5.91 -2.02 -8.31
N ASP A 92 -6.28 -3.22 -7.90
CA ASP A 92 -5.61 -4.46 -8.30
C ASP A 92 -5.91 -4.78 -9.75
N VAL A 93 -4.90 -5.13 -10.55
CA VAL A 93 -5.11 -5.65 -11.90
C VAL A 93 -4.92 -7.16 -11.90
N LYS A 94 -5.98 -7.88 -12.30
CA LYS A 94 -6.03 -9.34 -12.33
C LYS A 94 -6.45 -9.84 -13.71
N ALA A 95 -5.92 -10.99 -14.11
CA ALA A 95 -6.49 -11.78 -15.18
C ALA A 95 -7.43 -12.85 -14.61
N PHE A 96 -8.55 -13.10 -15.28
CA PHE A 96 -9.61 -14.01 -14.83
C PHE A 96 -9.61 -15.26 -15.69
N MET A 97 -8.98 -16.32 -15.21
CA MET A 97 -8.76 -17.54 -15.97
C MET A 97 -9.22 -18.73 -15.15
N GLU A 98 -10.15 -19.53 -15.70
CA GLU A 98 -10.64 -20.77 -15.08
C GLU A 98 -11.15 -20.58 -13.63
N GLY A 99 -11.84 -19.46 -13.36
CA GLY A 99 -12.34 -19.13 -12.02
C GLY A 99 -11.27 -18.56 -11.06
N GLU A 100 -10.00 -18.52 -11.46
CA GLU A 100 -8.93 -17.91 -10.68
C GLU A 100 -8.68 -16.44 -11.03
N ARG A 101 -8.24 -15.66 -10.03
CA ARG A 101 -7.77 -14.28 -10.18
C ARG A 101 -6.25 -14.24 -10.17
N LEU A 102 -5.65 -14.22 -11.35
CA LEU A 102 -4.20 -14.25 -11.50
C LEU A 102 -3.59 -12.86 -11.32
N PRO A 103 -2.55 -12.68 -10.49
CA PRO A 103 -1.87 -11.40 -10.38
C PRO A 103 -1.15 -11.06 -11.69
N VAL A 104 -1.31 -9.82 -12.14
CA VAL A 104 -0.54 -9.26 -13.26
C VAL A 104 0.72 -8.57 -12.74
N LYS A 105 1.87 -8.89 -13.34
CA LYS A 105 3.20 -8.40 -12.93
C LYS A 105 4.05 -8.04 -14.14
N ILE A 106 5.01 -7.15 -13.94
CA ILE A 106 6.10 -6.90 -14.89
C ILE A 106 7.30 -7.75 -14.45
N LEU A 107 7.92 -8.49 -15.36
CA LEU A 107 9.09 -9.31 -15.02
C LEU A 107 10.41 -8.57 -15.23
N VAL A 108 11.45 -8.97 -14.51
CA VAL A 108 12.82 -8.52 -14.77
C VAL A 108 13.26 -8.94 -16.17
N SER A 109 13.92 -8.04 -16.90
CA SER A 109 14.36 -8.27 -18.28
C SER A 109 15.69 -7.56 -18.54
N LYS A 110 16.58 -8.24 -19.27
CA LYS A 110 17.80 -7.64 -19.85
C LYS A 110 17.52 -6.88 -21.15
N LYS A 111 16.39 -7.17 -21.81
CA LYS A 111 15.94 -6.47 -23.01
C LYS A 111 15.38 -5.10 -22.64
N GLN A 112 15.45 -4.15 -23.57
CA GLN A 112 14.97 -2.78 -23.37
C GLN A 112 13.59 -2.71 -22.69
N PHE A 113 12.65 -3.53 -23.18
CA PHE A 113 11.31 -3.62 -22.64
C PHE A 113 11.12 -4.86 -21.75
N SER A 114 10.32 -4.67 -20.70
CA SER A 114 10.04 -5.70 -19.71
C SER A 114 8.69 -6.36 -20.01
N PRO A 115 8.59 -7.69 -20.00
CA PRO A 115 7.35 -8.37 -20.33
C PRO A 115 6.33 -8.21 -19.20
N VAL A 116 5.05 -8.10 -19.58
CA VAL A 116 3.92 -8.03 -18.65
C VAL A 116 3.14 -9.33 -18.75
N VAL A 117 2.95 -9.99 -17.62
CA VAL A 117 2.37 -11.33 -17.56
C VAL A 117 1.39 -11.48 -16.40
N ALA A 118 0.39 -12.34 -16.56
CA ALA A 118 -0.35 -12.94 -15.47
C ALA A 118 0.38 -14.22 -14.99
N ILE A 119 0.31 -14.53 -13.70
CA ILE A 119 1.03 -15.67 -13.10
C ILE A 119 0.06 -16.59 -12.36
N SER A 120 -0.06 -17.84 -12.81
CA SER A 120 -0.90 -18.87 -12.16
C SER A 120 -0.37 -19.30 -10.79
N GLN A 121 -1.18 -20.03 -10.01
CA GLN A 121 -0.77 -20.67 -8.77
C GLN A 121 0.44 -21.61 -8.93
N LYS A 122 0.54 -22.28 -10.09
CA LYS A 122 1.64 -23.19 -10.44
C LYS A 122 2.90 -22.47 -10.97
N GLY A 123 2.84 -21.15 -11.16
CA GLY A 123 3.97 -20.37 -11.68
C GLY A 123 4.02 -20.22 -13.20
N ASN A 124 3.09 -20.83 -13.95
CA ASN A 124 2.96 -20.58 -15.39
C ASN A 124 2.63 -19.11 -15.64
N THR A 125 3.28 -18.52 -16.65
CA THR A 125 3.12 -17.11 -17.02
C THR A 125 2.37 -16.97 -18.34
N TYR A 126 1.39 -16.08 -18.38
CA TYR A 126 0.59 -15.78 -19.57
C TYR A 126 0.80 -14.33 -19.99
N LYS A 127 1.27 -14.10 -21.22
CA LYS A 127 1.55 -12.75 -21.71
C LYS A 127 0.25 -11.99 -21.97
N LEU A 128 0.21 -10.73 -21.56
CA LEU A 128 -0.89 -9.85 -21.90
C LEU A 128 -0.74 -9.36 -23.34
N LYS A 129 -1.87 -9.30 -24.05
CA LYS A 129 -1.97 -8.87 -25.45
C LYS A 129 -3.15 -7.94 -25.63
N ALA A 130 -2.96 -6.86 -26.38
CA ALA A 130 -4.09 -6.08 -26.90
C ALA A 130 -4.55 -6.70 -28.22
N VAL A 131 -5.85 -6.87 -28.41
CA VAL A 131 -6.45 -7.61 -29.53
C VAL A 131 -7.25 -6.64 -30.40
N THR A 132 -7.00 -6.62 -31.71
CA THR A 132 -7.80 -5.84 -32.67
C THR A 132 -9.11 -6.57 -33.01
N PRO A 133 -10.12 -5.87 -33.57
CA PRO A 133 -11.34 -6.52 -34.04
C PRO A 133 -11.08 -7.65 -35.05
N GLU A 134 -10.00 -7.55 -35.83
CA GLU A 134 -9.56 -8.53 -36.83
C GLU A 134 -8.73 -9.68 -36.22
N GLY A 135 -8.48 -9.66 -34.90
CA GLY A 135 -7.72 -10.68 -34.18
C GLY A 135 -6.20 -10.46 -34.12
N GLU A 136 -5.68 -9.35 -34.66
CA GLU A 136 -4.25 -9.04 -34.53
C GLU A 136 -3.88 -8.78 -33.06
N GLN A 137 -2.74 -9.31 -32.61
CA GLN A 137 -2.27 -9.17 -31.24
C GLN A 137 -1.06 -8.24 -31.11
N HIS A 138 -1.23 -7.15 -30.36
CA HIS A 138 -0.17 -6.23 -29.98
C HIS A 138 0.40 -6.59 -28.60
N GLN A 139 1.70 -6.33 -28.37
CA GLN A 139 2.34 -6.68 -27.10
C GLN A 139 2.00 -5.68 -26.00
N ILE A 140 1.79 -6.14 -24.77
CA ILE A 140 1.77 -5.29 -23.57
C ILE A 140 3.12 -5.37 -22.87
N ILE A 141 3.78 -4.23 -22.67
CA ILE A 141 5.13 -4.17 -22.12
C ILE A 141 5.31 -3.04 -21.10
N GLY A 142 6.23 -3.26 -20.15
CA GLY A 142 6.82 -2.20 -19.34
C GLY A 142 7.92 -1.48 -20.13
N VAL A 143 7.74 -0.19 -20.37
CA VAL A 143 8.56 0.62 -21.28
C VAL A 143 9.72 1.27 -20.56
N ARG A 144 9.43 2.03 -19.49
CA ARG A 144 10.42 2.84 -18.79
C ARG A 144 10.00 3.10 -17.36
N ARG A 145 10.99 3.14 -16.46
CA ARG A 145 10.81 3.51 -15.05
C ARG A 145 11.04 5.01 -14.85
N PHE A 146 10.18 5.62 -14.04
CA PHE A 146 10.23 6.99 -13.54
C PHE A 146 9.95 6.94 -12.04
N GLY A 147 10.99 7.09 -11.21
CA GLY A 147 10.89 6.93 -9.76
C GLY A 147 10.35 5.54 -9.39
N ASN A 148 9.20 5.52 -8.73
CA ASN A 148 8.53 4.29 -8.27
C ASN A 148 7.52 3.72 -9.29
N VAL A 149 7.40 4.34 -10.46
CA VAL A 149 6.41 3.98 -11.48
C VAL A 149 7.10 3.46 -12.72
N VAL A 150 6.53 2.42 -13.33
CA VAL A 150 6.94 1.86 -14.61
C VAL A 150 5.80 2.06 -15.59
N ILE A 151 6.04 2.87 -16.63
CA ILE A 151 5.05 3.13 -17.67
C ILE A 151 4.82 1.86 -18.47
N MET A 152 3.54 1.50 -18.63
CA MET A 152 3.11 0.38 -19.45
C MET A 152 2.42 0.91 -20.71
N LYS A 153 2.67 0.24 -21.83
CA LYS A 153 2.06 0.57 -23.12
C LYS A 153 1.74 -0.72 -23.89
N ALA A 154 0.73 -0.64 -24.76
CA ALA A 154 0.61 -1.60 -25.84
C ALA A 154 1.50 -1.16 -27.01
N VAL A 155 2.13 -2.10 -27.70
CA VAL A 155 3.05 -1.81 -28.82
C VAL A 155 2.70 -2.64 -30.02
N THR A 156 2.42 -1.94 -31.12
CA THR A 156 2.14 -2.55 -32.42
C THR A 156 3.40 -3.15 -33.04
N GLN A 157 3.24 -3.99 -34.06
CA GLN A 157 4.38 -4.52 -34.81
C GLN A 157 5.25 -3.40 -35.42
N LYS A 158 4.62 -2.28 -35.83
CA LYS A 158 5.28 -1.07 -36.35
C LYS A 158 5.91 -0.19 -35.26
N GLY A 159 5.88 -0.61 -34.00
CA GLY A 159 6.50 0.11 -32.88
C GLY A 159 5.72 1.32 -32.37
N LYS A 160 4.44 1.47 -32.74
CA LYS A 160 3.58 2.54 -32.19
C LYS A 160 3.13 2.17 -30.78
N PHE A 161 3.17 3.14 -29.86
CA PHE A 161 2.75 2.96 -28.48
C PHE A 161 1.31 3.44 -28.28
N TYR A 162 0.50 2.63 -27.60
CA TYR A 162 -0.84 2.97 -27.15
C TYR A 162 -0.88 2.99 -25.61
N ALA A 163 -1.65 3.92 -25.05
CA ALA A 163 -1.86 3.98 -23.61
C ALA A 163 -2.60 2.73 -23.12
N VAL A 164 -2.38 2.33 -21.87
CA VAL A 164 -3.12 1.23 -21.24
C VAL A 164 -3.88 1.81 -20.06
N LYS A 165 -5.20 1.70 -20.09
CA LYS A 165 -6.10 2.31 -19.10
C LYS A 165 -7.10 1.29 -18.58
N ALA A 166 -7.51 1.44 -17.32
CA ALA A 166 -8.68 0.79 -16.75
C ALA A 166 -9.86 1.77 -16.85
N LEU A 167 -10.98 1.33 -17.41
CA LEU A 167 -12.19 2.11 -17.58
C LEU A 167 -13.31 1.55 -16.69
N SER A 168 -13.81 2.36 -15.77
CA SER A 168 -14.92 2.00 -14.89
C SER A 168 -16.24 1.89 -15.67
N PRO A 169 -17.24 1.18 -15.13
CA PRO A 169 -18.60 1.21 -15.67
C PRO A 169 -19.21 2.61 -15.73
N SER A 170 -18.82 3.52 -14.83
CA SER A 170 -19.33 4.89 -14.77
C SER A 170 -18.51 5.89 -15.60
N GLY A 171 -17.56 5.44 -16.43
CA GLY A 171 -16.76 6.29 -17.32
C GLY A 171 -15.51 6.93 -16.72
N LYS A 172 -15.24 6.75 -15.41
CA LYS A 172 -13.93 7.08 -14.81
C LYS A 172 -12.82 6.24 -15.44
N SER A 173 -11.59 6.77 -15.46
CA SER A 173 -10.43 6.12 -16.06
C SER A 173 -9.18 6.24 -15.20
N ASN A 174 -8.49 5.11 -15.03
CA ASN A 174 -7.18 5.04 -14.39
C ASN A 174 -6.12 4.58 -15.39
N ASP A 175 -4.89 5.02 -15.20
CA ASP A 175 -3.76 4.48 -15.95
C ASP A 175 -3.30 3.15 -15.35
N ILE A 176 -2.92 2.21 -16.20
CA ILE A 176 -2.28 0.96 -15.77
C ILE A 176 -0.76 1.14 -15.76
N LYS A 177 -0.14 0.89 -14.61
CA LYS A 177 1.30 1.07 -14.41
C LYS A 177 1.89 -0.06 -13.58
N GLY A 178 3.20 -0.26 -13.72
CA GLY A 178 3.98 -1.02 -12.76
C GLY A 178 4.34 -0.13 -11.57
N ILE A 179 4.17 -0.65 -10.36
CA ILE A 179 4.54 -0.01 -9.12
C ILE A 179 5.74 -0.74 -8.52
N LYS A 180 6.73 0.05 -8.11
CA LYS A 180 7.89 -0.39 -7.34
C LYS A 180 7.83 0.18 -5.93
N ILE A 181 8.00 -0.69 -4.95
CA ILE A 181 8.22 -0.30 -3.57
C ILE A 181 9.72 -0.24 -3.29
N ASN A 182 10.48 -1.16 -3.89
CA ASN A 182 11.91 -1.30 -3.72
C ASN A 182 12.70 -0.54 -4.81
N PRO A 183 13.86 0.05 -4.47
CA PRO A 183 14.68 0.78 -5.43
C PRO A 183 15.38 -0.14 -6.43
N GLN A 184 15.65 -1.40 -6.09
CA GLN A 184 16.32 -2.38 -6.95
C GLN A 184 15.44 -2.80 -8.13
N ASP A 185 16.04 -3.34 -9.19
CA ASP A 185 15.30 -3.88 -10.33
C ASP A 185 14.37 -5.02 -9.90
N LYS A 186 14.91 -6.01 -9.20
CA LYS A 186 14.10 -7.10 -8.65
C LYS A 186 13.32 -6.60 -7.43
N GLU A 187 12.00 -6.66 -7.53
CA GLU A 187 11.06 -6.37 -6.45
C GLU A 187 10.93 -7.55 -5.50
N MET A 188 10.73 -8.76 -6.06
CA MET A 188 10.61 -10.03 -5.34
C MET A 188 10.74 -11.21 -6.29
N SER A 189 10.75 -12.43 -5.74
CA SER A 189 10.46 -13.65 -6.48
C SER A 189 9.03 -14.11 -6.18
N LEU A 190 8.28 -14.46 -7.22
CA LEU A 190 6.91 -14.98 -7.10
C LEU A 190 6.77 -16.21 -7.98
N ARG A 191 6.63 -17.40 -7.37
CA ARG A 191 6.39 -18.68 -8.06
C ARG A 191 7.36 -18.93 -9.22
N GLY A 192 8.67 -18.82 -8.93
CA GLY A 192 9.75 -18.98 -9.92
C GLY A 192 10.02 -17.74 -10.79
N SER A 193 9.11 -16.78 -10.85
CA SER A 193 9.29 -15.55 -11.64
C SER A 193 10.01 -14.44 -10.87
N GLN A 194 10.95 -13.76 -11.52
CA GLN A 194 11.61 -12.56 -10.99
C GLN A 194 10.78 -11.32 -11.32
N ILE A 195 10.15 -10.72 -10.32
CA ILE A 195 9.22 -9.59 -10.50
C ILE A 195 10.00 -8.29 -10.52
N TYR A 196 9.77 -7.47 -11.54
CA TYR A 196 10.30 -6.12 -11.66
C TYR A 196 9.37 -5.07 -11.04
N ALA A 197 8.06 -5.20 -11.23
CA ALA A 197 7.07 -4.30 -10.68
C ALA A 197 5.68 -4.96 -10.56
N HIS A 198 4.84 -4.44 -9.68
CA HIS A 198 3.46 -4.88 -9.50
C HIS A 198 2.50 -4.06 -10.37
N VAL A 199 1.66 -4.70 -11.17
CA VAL A 199 0.71 -3.95 -12.01
C VAL A 199 -0.51 -3.53 -11.20
N LYS A 200 -0.83 -2.24 -11.23
CA LYS A 200 -2.00 -1.63 -10.58
C LYS A 200 -2.63 -0.60 -11.53
N ALA A 201 -3.92 -0.33 -11.34
CA ALA A 201 -4.57 0.84 -11.94
C ALA A 201 -4.53 1.98 -10.93
N MET A 202 -4.11 3.17 -11.34
CA MET A 202 -4.06 4.33 -10.45
C MET A 202 -4.36 5.63 -11.18
N HIS A 203 -4.68 6.66 -10.40
CA HIS A 203 -4.89 8.01 -10.93
C HIS A 203 -3.65 8.48 -11.73
N PRO A 204 -3.87 9.15 -12.87
CA PRO A 204 -2.77 9.69 -13.68
C PRO A 204 -2.06 10.81 -12.92
N ALA A 205 -0.73 10.92 -13.04
CA ALA A 205 -0.05 12.17 -12.69
C ALA A 205 -0.20 13.18 -13.85
N PRO A 206 -0.10 14.48 -13.54
CA PRO A 206 0.06 15.50 -14.57
C PRO A 206 1.25 15.19 -15.50
N ASN A 207 1.10 15.53 -16.79
CA ASN A 207 2.17 15.47 -17.80
C ASN A 207 2.69 14.08 -18.20
N GLU A 208 2.03 12.98 -17.82
CA GLU A 208 2.50 11.64 -18.21
C GLU A 208 2.47 11.38 -19.72
N ASP A 209 1.51 12.00 -20.42
CA ASP A 209 1.42 11.89 -21.88
C ASP A 209 2.57 12.63 -22.58
N ASN A 210 3.26 13.54 -21.89
CA ASN A 210 4.42 14.26 -22.42
C ASN A 210 5.73 13.45 -22.33
N PHE A 211 5.69 12.22 -21.81
CA PHE A 211 6.90 11.39 -21.75
C PHE A 211 7.30 10.93 -23.14
N VAL A 212 8.50 11.35 -23.55
CA VAL A 212 9.13 10.86 -24.78
C VAL A 212 9.42 9.36 -24.64
N MET A 213 8.73 8.55 -25.43
CA MET A 213 8.94 7.11 -25.48
C MET A 213 10.28 6.82 -26.17
N PRO A 214 11.08 5.88 -25.65
CA PRO A 214 12.37 5.57 -26.25
C PRO A 214 12.18 4.95 -27.65
N LYS A 215 13.06 5.30 -28.59
CA LYS A 215 13.20 4.53 -29.82
C LYS A 215 13.60 3.09 -29.48
N ARG A 216 13.13 2.14 -30.28
CA ARG A 216 13.42 0.72 -30.06
C ARG A 216 14.93 0.49 -30.12
N ASN A 217 15.48 -0.12 -29.07
CA ASN A 217 16.87 -0.50 -28.92
C ASN A 217 16.93 -1.96 -28.43
N ILE A 218 18.08 -2.62 -28.54
CA ILE A 218 18.23 -4.04 -28.21
C ILE A 218 18.39 -4.22 -26.69
N THR A 219 19.19 -3.39 -26.04
CA THR A 219 19.56 -3.54 -24.61
C THR A 219 18.87 -2.52 -23.71
N LYS A 220 18.61 -2.92 -22.45
CA LYS A 220 18.10 -2.03 -21.40
C LYS A 220 19.27 -1.30 -20.75
N PRO A 221 19.35 0.04 -20.83
CA PRO A 221 20.33 0.78 -20.05
C PRO A 221 19.98 0.67 -18.55
N PRO A 222 20.99 0.76 -17.65
CA PRO A 222 20.73 0.80 -16.21
C PRO A 222 19.82 1.99 -15.88
N TYR A 223 18.92 1.81 -14.91
CA TYR A 223 18.08 2.91 -14.46
C TYR A 223 18.94 3.96 -13.74
N LYS A 224 19.05 5.15 -14.36
CA LYS A 224 19.62 6.34 -13.74
C LYS A 224 18.58 7.45 -13.78
N PRO A 225 18.09 7.94 -12.62
CA PRO A 225 17.22 9.11 -12.60
C PRO A 225 18.01 10.32 -13.09
N ASN A 226 17.64 10.87 -14.25
CA ASN A 226 18.13 12.18 -14.70
C ASN A 226 17.08 13.23 -14.35
N PHE A 227 16.94 13.49 -13.06
CA PHE A 227 15.97 14.43 -12.52
C PHE A 227 16.53 15.02 -11.22
N LYS A 228 16.55 16.35 -11.12
CA LYS A 228 16.88 17.02 -9.87
C LYS A 228 15.76 16.73 -8.87
N ARG A 229 16.08 16.02 -7.80
CA ARG A 229 15.13 15.67 -6.75
C ARG A 229 14.43 16.93 -6.22
N ILE A 230 13.13 16.82 -6.02
CA ILE A 230 12.30 17.84 -5.37
C ILE A 230 11.78 17.27 -4.04
N ILE A 231 11.90 18.06 -2.98
CA ILE A 231 11.46 17.70 -1.63
C ILE A 231 10.10 18.36 -1.38
N TRP A 232 9.14 17.54 -0.97
CA TRP A 232 7.78 17.98 -0.64
C TRP A 232 7.59 17.92 0.88
N ASN A 233 7.03 18.97 1.47
CA ASN A 233 6.74 19.02 2.89
C ASN A 233 5.55 18.11 3.21
N ILE A 234 5.66 17.31 4.27
CA ILE A 234 4.53 16.56 4.81
C ILE A 234 3.96 17.34 6.00
N LYS A 235 2.64 17.59 5.98
CA LYS A 235 1.95 18.31 7.04
C LYS A 235 0.65 17.60 7.43
N ALA A 236 0.28 17.70 8.70
CA ALA A 236 -1.11 17.48 9.11
C ALA A 236 -1.89 18.78 8.91
N VAL A 237 -3.11 18.68 8.39
CA VAL A 237 -3.95 19.82 8.03
C VAL A 237 -5.17 19.80 8.92
N THR A 238 -5.31 20.83 9.74
CA THR A 238 -6.44 21.01 10.66
C THR A 238 -7.72 21.40 9.89
N PRO A 239 -8.91 21.30 10.51
CA PRO A 239 -10.17 21.68 9.87
C PRO A 239 -10.23 23.14 9.40
N ASP A 240 -9.58 24.05 10.13
CA ASP A 240 -9.44 25.48 9.79
C ASP A 240 -8.31 25.76 8.76
N GLY A 241 -7.62 24.72 8.29
CA GLY A 241 -6.63 24.80 7.20
C GLY A 241 -5.21 25.13 7.63
N LYS A 242 -4.91 25.15 8.94
CA LYS A 242 -3.54 25.29 9.45
C LYS A 242 -2.71 24.03 9.14
N ASN A 243 -1.42 24.23 8.93
CA ASN A 243 -0.47 23.17 8.63
C ASN A 243 0.44 22.91 9.82
N LEU A 244 0.37 21.71 10.37
CA LEU A 244 1.23 21.23 11.45
C LEU A 244 2.42 20.46 10.88
N ASP A 245 3.60 20.70 11.42
CA ASP A 245 4.82 20.02 11.03
C ASP A 245 4.75 18.54 11.40
N ILE A 246 5.23 17.66 10.52
CA ILE A 246 5.39 16.24 10.84
C ILE A 246 6.88 15.93 10.88
N LYS A 247 7.33 15.36 12.01
CA LYS A 247 8.71 15.00 12.30
C LYS A 247 8.80 13.56 12.78
N ALA A 248 9.96 12.95 12.60
CA ALA A 248 10.29 11.72 13.31
C ALA A 248 11.15 12.06 14.55
N PHE A 249 10.99 11.31 15.63
CA PHE A 249 11.68 11.53 16.90
C PHE A 249 12.55 10.33 17.23
N ASP A 250 13.81 10.57 17.56
CA ASP A 250 14.70 9.56 18.14
C ASP A 250 14.45 9.40 19.66
N ALA A 251 15.22 8.53 20.30
CA ALA A 251 15.07 8.25 21.73
C ALA A 251 15.45 9.45 22.62
N GLU A 252 16.34 10.32 22.13
CA GLU A 252 16.80 11.54 22.79
C GLU A 252 15.85 12.73 22.56
N GLY A 253 14.85 12.58 21.69
CA GLY A 253 13.88 13.61 21.35
C GLY A 253 14.31 14.57 20.23
N ASN A 254 15.41 14.28 19.52
CA ASN A 254 15.80 15.05 18.36
C ASN A 254 14.80 14.84 17.21
N MET A 255 14.55 15.91 16.47
CA MET A 255 13.58 15.92 15.37
C MET A 255 14.25 15.71 14.03
N LEU A 256 13.78 14.69 13.31
CA LEU A 256 14.15 14.42 11.93
C LEU A 256 13.06 14.92 10.98
N ASP A 257 13.49 15.51 9.87
CA ASP A 257 12.58 15.97 8.83
C ASP A 257 11.87 14.79 8.18
N VAL A 258 10.55 14.83 8.03
CA VAL A 258 9.77 13.84 7.26
C VAL A 258 9.25 14.49 5.98
N LYS A 259 9.72 14.00 4.83
CA LYS A 259 9.40 14.60 3.52
C LYS A 259 9.00 13.55 2.50
N ALA A 260 8.24 13.96 1.49
CA ALA A 260 8.07 13.16 0.28
C ALA A 260 9.18 13.49 -0.74
N THR A 261 9.72 12.48 -1.41
CA THR A 261 10.77 12.63 -2.42
C THR A 261 10.22 12.43 -3.83
N GLN A 262 10.33 13.47 -4.65
CA GLN A 262 10.05 13.41 -6.06
C GLN A 262 11.36 13.23 -6.83
N ASP A 263 11.58 12.01 -7.33
CA ASP A 263 12.80 11.62 -8.06
C ASP A 263 12.58 11.58 -9.59
N SER A 264 11.43 12.04 -10.06
CA SER A 264 11.11 12.10 -11.49
C SER A 264 9.98 13.08 -11.81
N LYS A 265 9.78 13.36 -13.10
CA LYS A 265 8.61 14.12 -13.58
C LYS A 265 7.28 13.40 -13.29
N GLN A 266 7.30 12.06 -13.20
CA GLN A 266 6.17 11.28 -12.75
C GLN A 266 6.15 11.29 -11.21
N HIS A 267 5.03 11.66 -10.61
CA HIS A 267 4.90 11.78 -9.15
C HIS A 267 3.54 11.30 -8.61
N SER A 268 2.86 10.35 -9.28
CA SER A 268 1.64 9.75 -8.72
C SER A 268 1.93 8.81 -7.55
N LEU A 269 3.20 8.42 -7.33
CA LEU A 269 3.62 7.57 -6.23
C LEU A 269 5.02 7.94 -5.72
N MET A 270 5.09 8.79 -4.71
CA MET A 270 6.36 9.26 -4.11
C MET A 270 6.68 8.52 -2.82
N ASN A 271 7.98 8.36 -2.54
CA ASN A 271 8.42 7.85 -1.24
C ASN A 271 8.24 8.91 -0.17
N ILE A 272 7.97 8.48 1.06
CA ILE A 272 8.10 9.32 2.25
C ILE A 272 9.27 8.79 3.07
N ARG A 273 10.14 9.71 3.48
CA ARG A 273 11.41 9.44 4.16
C ARG A 273 11.55 10.36 5.36
N ALA A 274 12.17 9.83 6.42
CA ALA A 274 12.75 10.67 7.47
C ALA A 274 14.24 10.86 7.17
N PHE A 275 14.78 12.04 7.43
CA PHE A 275 16.16 12.41 7.09
C PHE A 275 17.00 12.52 8.36
N GLU A 276 18.01 11.66 8.47
CA GLU A 276 18.98 11.62 9.56
C GLU A 276 20.36 11.89 8.97
N GLY A 277 20.76 13.16 8.96
CA GLY A 277 21.93 13.61 8.20
C GLY A 277 21.78 13.29 6.70
N GLU A 278 22.69 12.50 6.15
CA GLU A 278 22.62 12.02 4.76
C GLU A 278 21.78 10.74 4.59
N ALA A 279 21.38 10.10 5.70
CA ALA A 279 20.61 8.86 5.66
C ALA A 279 19.10 9.12 5.44
N GLU A 280 18.49 8.28 4.60
CA GLU A 280 17.04 8.30 4.33
C GLU A 280 16.36 7.08 4.96
N LEU A 281 15.67 7.31 6.06
CA LEU A 281 14.94 6.27 6.78
C LEU A 281 13.61 5.97 6.09
N ALA A 282 13.22 4.69 6.08
CA ALA A 282 11.93 4.31 5.51
C ALA A 282 10.80 4.64 6.49
N VAL A 283 9.80 5.39 6.05
CA VAL A 283 8.59 5.63 6.85
C VAL A 283 7.49 4.65 6.45
N LYS A 284 6.92 3.94 7.41
CA LYS A 284 5.98 2.82 7.21
C LYS A 284 4.83 2.88 8.21
N ILE A 285 3.74 2.21 7.84
CA ILE A 285 2.68 1.88 8.80
C ILE A 285 3.04 0.52 9.40
N MET A 286 3.16 0.45 10.71
CA MET A 286 3.60 -0.75 11.42
C MET A 286 2.43 -1.71 11.63
N ASP A 287 2.73 -3.00 11.70
CA ASP A 287 1.74 -3.97 12.18
C ASP A 287 1.50 -3.76 13.68
N THR A 288 0.24 -3.82 14.11
CA THR A 288 -0.15 -3.69 15.52
C THR A 288 -1.41 -4.52 15.80
N GLU A 289 -1.70 -4.70 17.09
CA GLU A 289 -2.98 -5.19 17.60
C GLU A 289 -3.89 -4.05 18.07
N ASP A 290 -3.36 -2.82 18.18
CA ASP A 290 -4.13 -1.62 18.50
C ASP A 290 -5.16 -1.32 17.40
N GLU A 291 -6.20 -0.56 17.76
CA GLU A 291 -7.25 -0.10 16.85
C GLU A 291 -6.70 0.63 15.62
N HIS A 292 -5.64 1.42 15.80
CA HIS A 292 -5.03 2.23 14.75
C HIS A 292 -3.53 2.00 14.66
N ALA A 293 -3.07 1.68 13.45
CA ALA A 293 -1.69 1.29 13.19
C ALA A 293 -0.74 2.49 13.22
N PRO A 294 0.34 2.48 14.01
CA PRO A 294 1.21 3.63 14.12
C PRO A 294 2.06 3.81 12.86
N VAL A 295 2.34 5.06 12.51
CA VAL A 295 3.32 5.41 11.48
C VAL A 295 4.66 5.67 12.15
N LYS A 296 5.71 4.98 11.68
CA LYS A 296 7.06 5.08 12.23
C LYS A 296 8.11 5.17 11.12
N ALA A 297 9.25 5.79 11.42
CA ALA A 297 10.45 5.66 10.59
C ALA A 297 11.32 4.49 11.10
N ILE A 298 12.03 3.85 10.18
CA ILE A 298 12.85 2.66 10.46
C ILE A 298 14.31 2.95 10.08
N GLY A 299 15.17 2.93 11.09
CA GLY A 299 16.63 3.04 11.02
C GLY A 299 17.28 1.95 10.18
N ALA A 300 18.53 2.17 9.75
CA ALA A 300 19.28 1.19 8.98
C ALA A 300 19.61 -0.08 9.77
N ASP A 301 19.71 0.05 11.09
CA ASP A 301 19.89 -0.99 12.12
C ASP A 301 18.57 -1.63 12.58
N GLY A 302 17.43 -1.03 12.26
CA GLY A 302 16.11 -1.47 12.69
C GLY A 302 15.50 -0.65 13.83
N THR A 303 16.19 0.38 14.32
CA THR A 303 15.66 1.33 15.31
C THR A 303 14.38 1.99 14.80
N ILE A 304 13.41 2.20 15.70
CA ILE A 304 12.10 2.76 15.38
C ILE A 304 12.02 4.18 15.92
N TYR A 305 11.58 5.10 15.05
CA TYR A 305 11.41 6.51 15.36
C TYR A 305 9.93 6.85 15.28
N ASP A 306 9.43 7.52 16.30
CA ASP A 306 8.03 7.96 16.35
C ASP A 306 7.80 9.05 15.33
N VAL A 307 6.75 8.93 14.50
CA VAL A 307 6.37 10.00 13.58
C VAL A 307 5.14 10.69 14.12
N LYS A 308 5.28 11.98 14.47
CA LYS A 308 4.23 12.78 15.09
C LYS A 308 4.06 14.13 14.38
N ALA A 309 2.84 14.67 14.43
CA ALA A 309 2.62 16.08 14.10
C ALA A 309 2.91 16.95 15.32
N ILE A 310 3.36 18.18 15.09
CA ILE A 310 3.71 19.16 16.13
C ILE A 310 2.75 20.35 16.03
N THR A 311 2.08 20.67 17.12
CA THR A 311 1.16 21.80 17.24
C THR A 311 1.91 23.12 17.51
N GLU A 312 1.21 24.25 17.44
CA GLU A 312 1.80 25.58 17.69
C GLU A 312 2.35 25.74 19.12
N ASP A 313 1.82 25.00 20.09
CA ASP A 313 2.25 24.93 21.49
C ASP A 313 3.27 23.81 21.78
N ASN A 314 3.86 23.21 20.74
CA ASN A 314 4.81 22.08 20.81
C ASN A 314 4.26 20.79 21.42
N ALA A 315 2.95 20.65 21.58
CA ALA A 315 2.34 19.34 21.82
C ALA A 315 2.46 18.46 20.57
N THR A 316 2.33 17.14 20.75
CA THR A 316 2.48 16.18 19.65
C THR A 316 1.20 15.39 19.40
N LEU A 317 0.84 15.19 18.14
CA LEU A 317 -0.27 14.35 17.72
C LEU A 317 0.25 13.08 17.06
N GLU A 318 -0.35 11.94 17.39
CA GLU A 318 0.03 10.66 16.81
C GLU A 318 -0.36 10.59 15.33
N ILE A 319 0.54 10.10 14.47
CA ILE A 319 0.22 9.79 13.07
C ILE A 319 -0.12 8.31 12.95
N LYS A 320 -1.35 8.01 12.54
CA LYS A 320 -1.85 6.63 12.48
C LYS A 320 -2.53 6.30 11.15
N GLY A 321 -2.44 5.02 10.76
CA GLY A 321 -3.29 4.39 9.77
C GLY A 321 -4.62 3.99 10.43
N ILE A 322 -5.70 4.67 10.06
CA ILE A 322 -6.99 4.60 10.77
C ILE A 322 -8.01 3.63 10.14
N SER A 323 -7.94 3.42 8.83
CA SER A 323 -8.88 2.54 8.13
C SER A 323 -8.29 2.07 6.80
N ARG A 324 -8.70 0.87 6.36
CA ARG A 324 -8.27 0.29 5.09
C ARG A 324 -9.46 0.21 4.12
N GLU A 325 -9.26 0.76 2.94
CA GLU A 325 -10.19 0.70 1.82
C GLU A 325 -9.46 0.06 0.63
N GLY A 326 -9.68 -1.23 0.42
CA GLY A 326 -9.02 -2.00 -0.63
C GLY A 326 -7.49 -2.03 -0.44
N ASN A 327 -6.76 -1.36 -1.33
CA ASN A 327 -5.29 -1.25 -1.27
C ASN A 327 -4.78 0.01 -0.55
N ILE A 328 -5.67 0.92 -0.15
CA ILE A 328 -5.34 2.17 0.50
C ILE A 328 -5.59 2.06 2.00
N VAL A 329 -4.68 2.60 2.80
CA VAL A 329 -4.87 2.85 4.23
C VAL A 329 -4.92 4.36 4.43
N ASN A 330 -6.01 4.86 4.99
CA ASN A 330 -6.16 6.25 5.35
C ASN A 330 -5.22 6.59 6.50
N VAL A 331 -4.45 7.68 6.34
CA VAL A 331 -3.51 8.16 7.36
C VAL A 331 -3.95 9.52 7.86
N LYS A 332 -3.97 9.67 9.18
CA LYS A 332 -4.43 10.86 9.88
C LYS A 332 -3.48 11.19 11.02
N ALA A 333 -3.42 12.47 11.38
CA ALA A 333 -3.00 12.85 12.73
C ALA A 333 -4.22 12.76 13.65
N VAL A 334 -4.04 12.23 14.85
CA VAL A 334 -5.11 11.96 15.82
C VAL A 334 -4.90 12.83 17.04
N THR A 335 -5.89 13.64 17.39
CA THR A 335 -5.86 14.46 18.61
C THR A 335 -6.18 13.63 19.85
N GLU A 336 -5.93 14.19 21.03
CA GLU A 336 -6.31 13.56 22.31
C GLU A 336 -7.83 13.31 22.41
N ASN A 337 -8.65 14.16 21.78
CA ASN A 337 -10.10 14.01 21.72
C ASN A 337 -10.56 13.03 20.62
N GLY A 338 -9.64 12.47 19.83
CA GLY A 338 -9.95 11.56 18.72
C GLY A 338 -10.25 12.24 17.38
N ASP A 339 -10.08 13.57 17.27
CA ASP A 339 -10.27 14.28 16.00
C ASP A 339 -9.20 13.87 14.99
N LEU A 340 -9.59 13.85 13.70
CA LEU A 340 -8.78 13.28 12.63
C LEU A 340 -8.37 14.33 11.60
N TYR A 341 -7.11 14.74 11.65
CA TYR A 341 -6.55 15.71 10.70
C TYR A 341 -5.95 15.04 9.47
N ALA A 342 -6.19 15.60 8.29
CA ALA A 342 -5.69 15.04 7.04
C ALA A 342 -4.16 15.18 6.95
N VAL A 343 -3.46 14.14 6.48
CA VAL A 343 -2.03 14.25 6.20
C VAL A 343 -1.81 14.43 4.69
N LYS A 344 -1.12 15.51 4.31
CA LYS A 344 -0.89 15.88 2.92
C LYS A 344 0.59 16.16 2.65
N ALA A 345 1.00 15.95 1.40
CA ALA A 345 2.29 16.34 0.88
C ALA A 345 2.14 17.60 0.01
N PHE A 346 2.97 18.61 0.27
CA PHE A 346 2.97 19.91 -0.38
C PHE A 346 4.25 20.08 -1.17
N SER A 347 4.12 20.32 -2.48
CA SER A 347 5.27 20.66 -3.29
C SER A 347 5.74 22.10 -3.03
N PRO A 348 6.97 22.45 -3.44
CA PRO A 348 7.42 23.84 -3.41
C PRO A 348 6.56 24.79 -4.28
N ASP A 349 5.90 24.27 -5.32
CA ASP A 349 5.00 25.03 -6.20
C ASP A 349 3.51 24.93 -5.80
N GLY A 350 3.20 24.46 -4.59
CA GLY A 350 1.84 24.46 -4.03
C GLY A 350 0.91 23.31 -4.46
N LYS A 351 1.42 22.33 -5.22
CA LYS A 351 0.70 21.09 -5.55
C LYS A 351 0.53 20.21 -4.32
N LEU A 352 -0.56 19.45 -4.32
CA LEU A 352 -0.96 18.59 -3.20
C LEU A 352 -1.06 17.13 -3.62
N ASN A 353 -0.50 16.26 -2.79
CA ASN A 353 -0.73 14.83 -2.81
C ASN A 353 -1.29 14.36 -1.46
N ALA A 354 -2.12 13.32 -1.47
CA ALA A 354 -2.54 12.67 -0.23
C ALA A 354 -1.41 11.79 0.31
N VAL A 355 -1.24 11.75 1.63
CA VAL A 355 -0.40 10.74 2.29
C VAL A 355 -1.25 9.56 2.70
N LYS A 356 -0.91 8.38 2.20
CA LYS A 356 -1.66 7.14 2.41
C LYS A 356 -0.72 5.97 2.66
N GLY A 357 -1.21 4.95 3.34
CA GLY A 357 -0.59 3.63 3.33
C GLY A 357 -1.00 2.86 2.09
N ILE A 358 -0.06 2.13 1.49
CA ILE A 358 -0.26 1.32 0.29
C ILE A 358 -0.02 -0.15 0.63
N LYS A 359 -1.05 -0.98 0.38
CA LYS A 359 -0.96 -2.44 0.38
C LYS A 359 -0.74 -2.92 -1.05
N ILE A 360 0.33 -3.69 -1.27
CA ILE A 360 0.54 -4.42 -2.52
C ILE A 360 -0.15 -5.78 -2.47
N PHE A 361 -0.18 -6.39 -1.28
CA PHE A 361 -0.75 -7.71 -1.03
C PHE A 361 -1.93 -7.64 -0.06
N GLU A 362 -2.76 -8.68 -0.05
CA GLU A 362 -3.92 -8.74 0.86
C GLU A 362 -3.57 -9.20 2.28
N ARG A 363 -2.40 -9.84 2.47
CA ARG A 363 -1.91 -10.33 3.77
C ARG A 363 -1.77 -9.20 4.81
N LYS A 364 -1.90 -9.56 6.10
CA LYS A 364 -1.72 -8.64 7.25
C LYS A 364 -0.34 -7.96 7.22
N ILE A 365 0.73 -8.74 7.36
CA ILE A 365 2.10 -8.23 7.29
C ILE A 365 2.52 -8.10 5.82
N GLU A 366 2.70 -6.86 5.37
CA GLU A 366 3.14 -6.54 4.00
C GLU A 366 4.57 -7.02 3.74
N MET A 367 5.48 -6.79 4.69
CA MET A 367 6.85 -7.31 4.71
C MET A 367 7.49 -7.06 6.08
N ARG A 368 8.72 -7.57 6.26
CA ARG A 368 9.59 -7.14 7.35
C ARG A 368 10.67 -6.22 6.82
N VAL A 369 10.86 -5.07 7.46
CA VAL A 369 11.94 -4.12 7.15
C VAL A 369 12.85 -4.07 8.36
N LYS A 370 14.08 -4.57 8.23
CA LYS A 370 15.07 -4.62 9.33
C LYS A 370 14.50 -5.29 10.59
N GLY A 371 13.84 -6.44 10.41
CA GLY A 371 13.18 -7.18 11.50
C GLY A 371 11.76 -6.73 11.81
N ASN A 372 11.43 -5.45 11.60
CA ASN A 372 10.16 -4.86 12.00
C ASN A 372 8.99 -5.24 11.06
N PRO A 373 7.84 -5.70 11.58
CA PRO A 373 6.67 -6.04 10.77
C PRO A 373 5.97 -4.77 10.27
N VAL A 374 5.85 -4.66 8.95
CA VAL A 374 5.21 -3.53 8.28
C VAL A 374 3.83 -3.94 7.81
N TYR A 375 2.80 -3.18 8.19
CA TYR A 375 1.43 -3.35 7.71
C TYR A 375 1.23 -2.75 6.33
N ALA A 376 1.77 -1.56 6.06
CA ALA A 376 1.63 -0.89 4.76
C ALA A 376 2.80 0.06 4.45
N HIS A 377 2.99 0.37 3.17
CA HIS A 377 3.99 1.35 2.74
C HIS A 377 3.42 2.75 2.76
N LEU A 378 4.01 3.67 3.54
CA LEU A 378 3.60 5.07 3.51
C LEU A 378 4.10 5.73 2.20
N LYS A 379 3.19 6.36 1.46
CA LYS A 379 3.47 7.02 0.18
C LYS A 379 2.66 8.31 0.06
N ALA A 380 3.19 9.26 -0.71
CA ALA A 380 2.40 10.38 -1.19
C ALA A 380 1.88 10.03 -2.61
N ILE A 381 0.56 10.06 -2.78
CA ILE A 381 -0.13 9.71 -4.04
C ILE A 381 -0.94 10.87 -4.59
N SER A 382 -1.07 10.97 -5.91
CA SER A 382 -1.95 11.97 -6.51
C SER A 382 -3.39 11.71 -6.10
N GLN A 383 -4.14 12.78 -5.86
CA GLN A 383 -5.55 12.69 -5.50
C GLN A 383 -6.41 12.36 -6.70
#